data_AF-A0A2D6Q9B4-F1
#
_entry.id   AF-A0A2D6Q9B4-F1
#
_cell.length_a   1.000
_cell.length_b   1.000
_cell.length_c   1.000
_cell.angle_alpha   90.00
_cell.angle_beta   90.00
_cell.angle_gamma   90.00
#
_symmetry.space_group_name_H-M   'P 1'
#
loop_
_entity.id
_entity.type
_entity.pdbx_description
1 polymer ?
#
loop_
_entity_poly.entity_id
_entity_poly.type
_entity_poly.pdbx_seq_one_letter_code
_entity_poly.pdbx_strand_id
1 'polypeptide(L)'
;MDNLTTNERAIVFVLMNSDLKLSYEDLAAMLGKRKSTIRGQVNSIKQKSEGLIEEIIGENNKKRVFIPEQTRDLLLKTNKVRNKGKR
;
A
#
# COMPACT_ATOMS: atom_id res chain seq x y z
N MET A 1 -1.09 -9.20 -7.61
CA MET A 1 -1.09 -7.75 -7.95
C MET A 1 -1.93 -7.45 -9.19
N ASP A 2 -2.27 -8.44 -10.02
CA ASP A 2 -2.95 -8.20 -11.31
C ASP A 2 -4.41 -7.74 -11.15
N ASN A 3 -5.02 -8.00 -9.98
CA ASN A 3 -6.35 -7.56 -9.57
C ASN A 3 -6.42 -6.09 -9.12
N LEU A 4 -5.28 -5.40 -8.97
CA LEU A 4 -5.22 -3.99 -8.59
C LEU A 4 -5.15 -3.09 -9.83
N THR A 5 -5.86 -1.97 -9.79
CA THR A 5 -5.74 -0.90 -10.81
C THR A 5 -4.38 -0.21 -10.71
N THR A 6 -3.97 0.51 -11.75
CA THR A 6 -2.71 1.29 -11.76
C THR A 6 -2.60 2.23 -10.56
N ASN A 7 -3.71 2.87 -10.20
CA ASN A 7 -3.77 3.79 -9.07
C ASN A 7 -3.61 3.10 -7.71
N GLU A 8 -4.22 1.93 -7.57
CA GLU A 8 -4.08 1.11 -6.36
C GLU A 8 -2.67 0.57 -6.21
N ARG A 9 -2.06 0.13 -7.33
CA ARG A 9 -0.65 -0.29 -7.36
C ARG A 9 0.29 0.86 -6.98
N ALA A 10 -0.01 2.09 -7.39
CA ALA A 10 0.78 3.26 -7.00
C ALA A 10 0.75 3.49 -5.47
N ILE A 11 -0.41 3.31 -4.82
CA ILE A 11 -0.51 3.39 -3.35
C ILE A 11 0.33 2.30 -2.68
N VAL A 12 0.18 1.05 -3.14
CA VAL A 12 0.97 -0.08 -2.62
C VAL A 12 2.46 0.16 -2.83
N PHE A 13 2.87 0.69 -3.98
CA PHE A 13 4.26 1.03 -4.27
C PHE A 13 4.81 2.08 -3.31
N VAL A 14 4.07 3.17 -3.05
CA VAL A 14 4.48 4.20 -2.09
C VAL A 14 4.65 3.59 -0.69
N LEU A 15 3.70 2.75 -0.24
CA LEU A 15 3.76 2.10 1.07
C LEU A 15 4.88 1.04 1.17
N MET A 16 5.22 0.37 0.06
CA MET A 16 6.33 -0.58 -0.01
C MET A 16 7.69 0.11 0.13
N ASN A 17 7.83 1.32 -0.43
CA ASN A 17 9.08 2.09 -0.41
C ASN A 17 9.16 3.09 0.76
N SER A 18 8.15 3.12 1.63
CA SER A 18 8.11 3.97 2.82
C SER A 18 8.25 3.11 4.06
N ASP A 19 9.22 3.42 4.93
CA ASP A 19 9.30 2.82 6.26
C ASP A 19 8.36 3.49 7.28
N LEU A 20 7.74 4.60 6.87
CA LEU A 20 6.77 5.32 7.69
C LEU A 20 5.35 4.82 7.46
N LYS A 21 4.55 4.85 8.54
CA LYS A 21 3.10 4.64 8.46
C LYS A 21 2.43 5.96 8.02
N LEU A 22 1.92 5.98 6.80
CA LEU A 22 1.45 7.22 6.15
C LEU A 22 -0.02 7.48 6.46
N SER A 23 -0.39 8.74 6.70
CA SER A 23 -1.80 9.11 6.75
C SER A 23 -2.40 9.19 5.35
N TYR A 24 -3.73 9.23 5.24
CA TYR A 24 -4.38 9.48 3.95
C TYR A 24 -4.04 10.86 3.36
N GLU A 25 -3.68 11.84 4.21
CA GLU A 25 -3.24 13.18 3.77
C GLU A 25 -1.85 13.09 3.14
N ASP A 26 -0.94 12.33 3.73
CA ASP A 26 0.41 12.11 3.19
C ASP A 26 0.33 11.39 1.85
N LEU A 27 -0.43 10.30 1.76
CA LEU A 27 -0.67 9.56 0.51
C LEU A 27 -1.33 10.44 -0.56
N ALA A 28 -2.25 11.34 -0.16
CA ALA A 28 -2.89 12.28 -1.07
C ALA A 28 -1.89 13.29 -1.63
N ALA A 29 -1.01 13.84 -0.78
CA ALA A 29 0.03 14.79 -1.17
C ALA A 29 1.06 14.13 -2.10
N MET A 30 1.52 12.92 -1.78
CA MET A 30 2.52 12.20 -2.58
C MET A 30 2.00 11.78 -3.96
N LEU A 31 0.71 11.43 -4.06
CA LEU A 31 0.10 10.95 -5.30
C LEU A 31 -0.62 12.05 -6.09
N GLY A 32 -0.65 13.29 -5.57
CA GLY A 32 -1.37 14.41 -6.19
C GLY A 32 -2.87 14.19 -6.30
N LYS A 33 -3.47 13.48 -5.33
CA LYS A 33 -4.87 13.06 -5.34
C LYS A 33 -5.64 13.63 -4.16
N ARG A 34 -6.98 13.54 -4.22
CA ARG A 34 -7.84 13.92 -3.09
C ARG A 34 -7.80 12.84 -2.01
N LYS A 35 -7.84 13.25 -0.75
CA LYS A 35 -7.94 12.36 0.44
C LYS A 35 -9.10 11.37 0.34
N SER A 36 -10.26 11.80 -0.16
CA SER A 36 -11.43 10.94 -0.36
C SER A 36 -11.18 9.84 -1.39
N THR A 37 -10.47 10.14 -2.47
CA THR A 37 -10.07 9.18 -3.50
C THR A 37 -9.08 8.16 -2.93
N ILE A 38 -8.07 8.62 -2.17
CA ILE A 38 -7.12 7.73 -1.50
C ILE A 38 -7.84 6.78 -0.54
N ARG A 39 -8.74 7.30 0.31
CA ARG A 39 -9.55 6.46 1.22
C ARG A 39 -10.34 5.39 0.46
N GLY A 40 -10.99 5.76 -0.65
CA GLY A 40 -11.73 4.81 -1.48
C GLY A 40 -10.82 3.74 -2.08
N GLN A 41 -9.65 4.14 -2.58
CA GLN A 41 -8.67 3.22 -3.16
C GLN A 41 -8.07 2.28 -2.10
N VAL A 42 -7.72 2.77 -0.91
CA VAL A 42 -7.24 1.93 0.20
C VAL A 42 -8.29 0.91 0.61
N ASN A 43 -9.55 1.31 0.75
CA ASN A 43 -10.64 0.38 1.06
C ASN A 43 -10.83 -0.67 -0.04
N SER A 44 -10.74 -0.28 -1.31
CA SER A 44 -10.84 -1.23 -2.43
C SER A 44 -9.67 -2.22 -2.43
N ILE A 45 -8.45 -1.76 -2.13
CA ILE A 45 -7.28 -2.63 -1.97
C ILE A 45 -7.51 -3.65 -0.86
N LYS A 46 -7.98 -3.22 0.31
CA LYS A 46 -8.28 -4.11 1.43
C LYS A 46 -9.31 -5.18 1.07
N GLN A 47 -10.35 -4.82 0.30
CA GLN A 47 -11.37 -5.77 -0.15
C GLN A 47 -10.83 -6.75 -1.21
N LYS A 48 -9.99 -6.28 -2.13
CA LYS A 48 -9.43 -7.10 -3.21
C LYS A 48 -8.31 -8.00 -2.74
N SER A 49 -7.59 -7.61 -1.70
CA SER A 49 -6.38 -8.27 -1.22
C SER A 49 -6.27 -8.08 0.29
N GLU A 50 -6.92 -8.98 1.00
CA GLU A 50 -6.88 -9.04 2.45
C GLU A 50 -5.44 -9.25 2.95
N GLY A 51 -5.06 -8.54 4.03
CA GLY A 51 -3.70 -8.58 4.58
C GLY A 51 -2.63 -7.83 3.76
N LEU A 52 -3.00 -7.22 2.62
CA LEU A 52 -2.04 -6.44 1.83
C LEU A 52 -1.68 -5.11 2.50
N ILE A 53 -2.68 -4.43 3.06
CA ILE A 53 -2.55 -3.12 3.71
C ILE A 53 -3.32 -3.16 5.03
N GLU A 54 -2.71 -2.64 6.08
CA GLU A 54 -3.33 -2.45 7.38
C GLU A 54 -3.47 -0.98 7.75
N GLU A 55 -4.40 -0.72 8.67
CA GLU A 55 -4.67 0.60 9.22
C GLU A 55 -4.59 0.55 10.74
N ILE A 56 -3.83 1.46 11.33
CA ILE A 56 -3.85 1.72 12.77
C ILE A 56 -4.29 3.15 13.05
N ILE A 57 -4.84 3.38 14.24
CA ILE A 57 -5.13 4.72 14.73
C ILE A 57 -3.84 5.23 15.39
N GLY A 58 -3.27 6.31 14.87
CA GLY A 58 -2.11 6.96 15.48
C GLY A 58 -2.49 7.81 16.68
N GLU A 59 -1.48 8.28 17.42
CA GLU A 59 -1.63 9.07 18.66
C GLU A 59 -2.48 10.34 18.49
N ASN A 60 -2.52 10.91 17.28
CA ASN A 60 -3.30 12.10 16.94
C ASN A 60 -4.72 11.78 16.43
N ASN A 61 -5.25 10.58 16.71
CA ASN A 61 -6.52 10.06 16.17
C ASN A 61 -6.59 10.00 14.63
N LYS A 62 -5.47 10.20 13.91
CA LYS A 62 -5.42 10.03 12.46
C LYS A 62 -5.12 8.58 12.13
N LYS A 63 -5.85 8.04 11.15
CA LYS A 63 -5.54 6.73 10.57
C LYS A 63 -4.17 6.77 9.88
N ARG A 64 -3.39 5.73 10.12
CA ARG A 64 -2.08 5.47 9.51
C ARG A 64 -2.14 4.15 8.76
N VAL A 65 -1.74 4.19 7.50
CA VAL A 65 -1.78 3.10 6.54
C VAL A 65 -0.36 2.57 6.35
N PHE A 66 -0.20 1.26 6.37
CA PHE A 66 1.09 0.60 6.18
C PHE A 66 0.92 -0.81 5.61
N ILE A 67 2.00 -1.38 5.10
CA ILE A 67 2.07 -2.78 4.70
C ILE A 67 2.76 -3.55 5.84
N PRO A 68 2.14 -4.61 6.38
CA PRO A 68 2.76 -5.43 7.42
C PRO A 68 4.09 -6.02 6.95
N GLU A 69 5.06 -6.17 7.85
CA GLU A 69 6.39 -6.69 7.50
C GLU A 69 6.33 -8.08 6.86
N GLN A 70 5.47 -8.96 7.39
CA GLN A 70 5.25 -10.29 6.84
C GLN A 70 4.85 -10.24 5.36
N THR A 71 3.93 -9.33 5.02
CA THR A 71 3.48 -9.14 3.64
C THR A 71 4.56 -8.48 2.77
N ARG A 72 5.30 -7.51 3.32
CA ARG A 72 6.44 -6.87 2.64
C ARG A 72 7.49 -7.90 2.23
N ASP A 73 7.84 -8.82 3.12
CA ASP A 73 8.81 -9.89 2.87
C ASP A 73 8.33 -10.87 1.79
N LEU A 74 7.05 -11.26 1.83
CA LEU A 74 6.44 -12.12 0.82
C LEU A 74 6.46 -11.45 -0.56
N LEU A 75 6.17 -10.15 -0.64
CA LEU A 75 6.22 -9.37 -1.88
C LEU A 75 7.65 -9.22 -2.41
N LEU A 76 8.63 -9.02 -1.54
CA LEU A 76 10.04 -8.93 -1.93
C LEU A 76 10.58 -10.28 -2.43
N LYS A 77 10.24 -11.39 -1.75
CA LYS A 77 10.64 -12.74 -2.15
C LYS A 77 10.04 -13.15 -3.50
N THR A 78 8.74 -12.91 -3.70
CA THR A 78 8.07 -13.25 -4.97
C THR A 78 8.63 -12.44 -6.15
N ASN A 79 8.92 -11.15 -5.96
CA ASN A 79 9.59 -10.32 -6.97
C ASN A 79 11.01 -10.82 -7.28
N LYS A 80 11.77 -11.24 -6.26
CA LYS A 80 13.14 -11.77 -6.43
C LYS A 80 13.15 -13.08 -7.24
N VAL A 81 12.19 -13.99 -7.01
CA VAL A 81 12.07 -15.26 -7.74
C VAL A 81 11.67 -15.01 -9.19
N ARG A 82 10.74 -14.08 -9.46
CA ARG A 82 10.31 -13.72 -10.82
C ARG A 82 11.43 -13.16 -11.69
N ASN A 83 12.35 -12.38 -11.10
CA ASN A 83 13.51 -11.84 -11.83
C ASN A 83 14.62 -12.89 -12.08
N LYS A 84 14.69 -13.98 -11.31
CA LYS A 84 15.67 -15.05 -11.54
C LYS A 84 15.30 -15.96 -12.71
N GLY A 85 14.01 -16.19 -12.98
CA GLY A 85 13.55 -17.04 -14.08
C GLY A 85 13.53 -16.38 -15.46
N LYS A 86 13.90 -15.09 -15.55
CA LYS A 86 13.92 -14.30 -16.79
C LYS A 86 15.32 -14.02 -17.33
N ARG A 87 16.35 -14.67 -16.77
CA ARG A 87 17.74 -14.58 -17.23
C ARG A 87 18.17 -15.88 -17.89
#